data_AF-A0A6G0VS36-F1
#
_entry.id   AF-A0A6G0VS36-F1
#
_cell.length_a   1.000
_cell.length_b   1.000
_cell.length_c   1.000
_cell.angle_alpha   90.00
_cell.angle_beta   90.00
_cell.angle_gamma   90.00
#
_symmetry.space_group_name_H-M   'P 1'
#
loop_
_entity.id
_entity.type
_entity.pdbx_description
1 polymer ?
#
loop_
_entity_poly.entity_id
_entity_poly.type
_entity_poly.pdbx_seq_one_letter_code
_entity_poly.pdbx_strand_id
1 'polypeptide(L)'
;MDIENELQRLLESDDELSELADSGSEYYPSEQSELSNLGSSPSDQESGENIQVKPKGRKRVKNETTWKRNIRKDRRLKGKEYNDIKGKVVPKKQPKVGPCRCSNKCHIKITEIRQIQIFDEFYSLDSLNMQTSYLFTMIKVCNKQRSYTQNPDSRRQKSRVYCLLDCSGSEVKVCKEFFQNTLQVSAGRIDRVLKNKGENSTPPSDRRGKGPSANKTSPEKIAEVKNFIEKFPAYESHYALHKSTNRKYMAPDLNIIKLYTLYTEQVTNPVSSFVFRKIFNEEFNLSFHPLVSDSCRKCDAYDIKIKAAESEAHRNNLKQELELHQRKAISARTGLQSDTELAKNNPEDVTVITFDLMKTLPTPLLSTGICYYKRQLWTYCFGIHNMGNGDVYMFVWDESVASRGPQEIGSCILYFLKKFVSTEHLIMYSDQCGGQNHNIKLSLLCQYIVSSPEYIVKNIDHKFLVSGHSYLPCDQDFGLVEKQKKLFPNIFIPEHWNNVILAALEWLKIQWLRFSFEMPYKIFFKYSNNDIAQFSELNLEKRNTTLIANLDLLYPNGNCINPLKKKDLLCLLDYVPPIYHEFYKSLKTNAQNIDNEIPLIDFSSDDE
;
A
#
# COMPACT_ATOMS: atom_id res chain seq x y z
N MET A 1 6.23 -51.31 -26.45
CA MET A 1 4.90 -51.96 -26.58
C MET A 1 3.93 -51.52 -25.49
N ASP A 2 4.22 -51.61 -24.19
CA ASP A 2 3.26 -51.13 -23.17
C ASP A 2 3.23 -49.60 -22.97
N ILE A 3 4.36 -48.90 -23.12
CA ILE A 3 4.43 -47.43 -22.96
C ILE A 3 3.76 -46.67 -24.14
N GLU A 4 3.88 -47.18 -25.37
CA GLU A 4 3.22 -46.58 -26.54
C GLU A 4 1.69 -46.71 -26.46
N ASN A 5 1.19 -47.87 -26.01
CA ASN A 5 -0.25 -48.08 -25.84
C ASN A 5 -0.84 -47.22 -24.70
N GLU A 6 -0.05 -46.94 -23.66
CA GLU A 6 -0.47 -46.07 -22.55
C GLU A 6 -0.41 -44.58 -22.92
N LEU A 7 0.59 -44.16 -23.71
CA LEU A 7 0.64 -42.83 -24.33
C LEU A 7 -0.51 -42.60 -25.32
N GLN A 8 -0.86 -43.61 -26.12
CA GLN A 8 -1.92 -43.51 -27.11
C GLN A 8 -3.31 -43.45 -26.46
N ARG A 9 -3.53 -44.18 -25.35
CA ARG A 9 -4.72 -44.03 -24.50
C ARG A 9 -4.84 -42.66 -23.82
N LEU A 10 -3.72 -42.09 -23.35
CA LEU A 10 -3.72 -40.77 -22.73
C LEU A 10 -4.02 -39.66 -23.75
N LEU A 11 -3.48 -39.79 -24.97
CA LEU A 11 -3.78 -38.89 -26.09
C LEU A 11 -5.25 -38.94 -26.50
N GLU A 12 -5.86 -40.13 -26.57
CA GLU A 12 -7.28 -40.29 -26.90
C GLU A 12 -8.21 -39.76 -25.78
N SER A 13 -7.80 -39.87 -24.51
CA SER A 13 -8.60 -39.36 -23.37
C SER A 13 -8.55 -37.83 -23.20
N ASP A 14 -7.47 -37.18 -23.64
CA ASP A 14 -7.31 -35.72 -23.56
C ASP A 14 -8.14 -34.98 -24.63
N ASP A 15 -8.39 -35.62 -25.79
CA ASP A 15 -9.23 -35.03 -26.85
C ASP A 15 -10.73 -35.00 -26.44
N GLU A 16 -11.24 -36.03 -25.75
CA GLU A 16 -12.61 -36.05 -25.20
C GLU A 16 -12.82 -35.06 -24.03
N LEU A 17 -11.79 -34.76 -23.24
CA LEU A 17 -11.84 -33.78 -22.14
C LEU A 17 -11.76 -32.33 -22.63
N SER A 18 -11.29 -32.10 -23.85
CA SER A 18 -11.23 -30.77 -24.46
C SER A 18 -12.61 -30.23 -24.88
N GLU A 19 -13.57 -31.13 -25.18
CA GLU A 19 -14.93 -30.76 -25.59
C GLU A 19 -15.86 -30.41 -24.40
N LEU A 20 -15.52 -30.80 -23.17
CA LEU A 20 -16.38 -30.62 -21.99
C LEU A 20 -16.02 -29.41 -21.10
N ALA A 21 -15.02 -28.61 -21.48
CA ALA A 21 -14.52 -27.50 -20.66
C ALA A 21 -15.22 -26.14 -20.88
N ASP A 22 -16.25 -26.07 -21.74
CA ASP A 22 -16.88 -24.79 -22.15
C ASP A 22 -18.02 -24.30 -21.22
N SER A 23 -18.32 -25.01 -20.12
CA SER A 23 -19.36 -24.56 -19.17
C SER A 23 -18.77 -24.01 -17.86
N GLY A 24 -17.98 -22.94 -17.96
CA GLY A 24 -17.59 -22.14 -16.80
C GLY A 24 -18.65 -21.06 -16.54
N SER A 25 -19.54 -21.29 -15.57
CA SER A 25 -20.57 -20.30 -15.21
C SER A 25 -19.95 -18.99 -14.71
N GLU A 26 -20.29 -17.91 -15.39
CA GLU A 26 -19.89 -16.54 -15.06
C GLU A 26 -20.66 -16.03 -13.84
N TYR A 27 -19.94 -15.71 -12.76
CA TYR A 27 -20.47 -14.95 -11.64
C TYR A 27 -20.04 -13.49 -11.76
N TYR A 28 -21.03 -12.58 -11.88
CA TYR A 28 -20.85 -11.14 -11.90
C TYR A 28 -20.81 -10.57 -10.46
N PRO A 29 -19.74 -9.86 -10.05
CA PRO A 29 -19.73 -9.13 -8.79
C PRO A 29 -20.24 -7.70 -8.98
N SER A 30 -21.25 -7.33 -8.20
CA SER A 30 -21.72 -5.96 -8.03
C SER A 30 -20.66 -5.07 -7.37
N GLU A 31 -20.35 -3.95 -8.02
CA GLU A 31 -19.42 -2.91 -7.55
C GLU A 31 -19.93 -2.23 -6.27
N GLN A 32 -19.07 -2.10 -5.25
CA GLN A 32 -19.13 -0.96 -4.33
C GLN A 32 -17.73 -0.42 -4.04
N SER A 33 -17.63 0.89 -4.26
CA SER A 33 -16.51 1.79 -4.02
C SER A 33 -15.92 1.70 -2.61
N GLU A 34 -14.59 1.84 -2.47
CA GLU A 34 -14.02 2.95 -1.68
C GLU A 34 -12.49 3.08 -1.82
N LEU A 35 -12.08 4.35 -1.91
CA LEU A 35 -10.73 4.86 -2.05
C LEU A 35 -9.89 4.84 -0.75
N SER A 36 -8.57 4.93 -0.97
CA SER A 36 -7.52 5.53 -0.11
C SER A 36 -6.96 4.66 1.04
N ASN A 37 -5.65 4.58 1.33
CA ASN A 37 -4.55 5.47 0.98
C ASN A 37 -3.18 4.74 1.15
N LEU A 38 -2.20 5.20 0.37
CA LEU A 38 -0.81 4.74 0.27
C LEU A 38 0.04 4.98 1.53
N GLY A 39 1.04 4.10 1.72
CA GLY A 39 2.45 4.54 1.71
C GLY A 39 3.22 4.71 3.03
N SER A 40 4.30 3.91 3.14
CA SER A 40 5.65 4.28 3.62
C SER A 40 6.08 3.86 5.03
N SER A 41 6.93 2.83 5.06
CA SER A 41 7.92 2.53 6.10
C SER A 41 9.02 3.60 6.14
N PRO A 42 9.63 3.83 7.32
CA PRO A 42 11.04 3.47 7.44
C PRO A 42 11.41 2.80 8.77
N SER A 43 12.46 1.99 8.67
CA SER A 43 13.32 1.42 9.70
C SER A 43 13.91 2.47 10.65
N ASP A 44 14.09 2.12 11.92
CA ASP A 44 15.33 2.34 12.70
C ASP A 44 15.24 1.68 14.09
N GLN A 45 16.38 1.17 14.56
CA GLN A 45 16.61 0.38 15.78
C GLN A 45 16.83 1.25 17.05
N GLU A 46 16.85 0.55 18.20
CA GLU A 46 17.21 0.96 19.57
C GLU A 46 16.09 1.61 20.41
N SER A 47 15.92 1.39 21.71
CA SER A 47 16.52 0.55 22.76
C SER A 47 15.49 0.48 23.90
N GLY A 48 15.59 -0.54 24.76
CA GLY A 48 14.50 -0.97 25.64
C GLY A 48 14.15 -0.05 26.81
N GLU A 49 12.86 0.02 27.13
CA GLU A 49 12.35 0.29 28.47
C GLU A 49 10.94 -0.32 28.63
N ASN A 50 10.69 -0.85 29.82
CA ASN A 50 9.60 -1.76 30.18
C ASN A 50 8.24 -1.01 30.23
N ILE A 51 7.32 -1.28 29.29
CA ILE A 51 6.00 -0.62 29.23
C ILE A 51 4.89 -1.68 29.18
N GLN A 52 3.94 -1.56 30.11
CA GLN A 52 2.68 -2.32 30.15
C GLN A 52 2.01 -2.36 28.77
N VAL A 53 1.79 -3.58 28.27
CA VAL A 53 1.27 -3.83 26.92
C VAL A 53 -0.19 -3.38 26.83
N LYS A 54 -0.44 -2.20 26.23
CA LYS A 54 -1.75 -1.82 25.70
C LYS A 54 -1.94 -2.44 24.32
N PRO A 55 -3.17 -2.84 23.93
CA PRO A 55 -3.43 -3.32 22.57
C PRO A 55 -3.02 -2.25 21.55
N LYS A 56 -2.20 -2.64 20.57
CA LYS A 56 -1.66 -1.74 19.54
C LYS A 56 -2.77 -1.39 18.53
N GLY A 57 -3.23 -0.15 18.52
CA GLY A 57 -4.14 0.38 17.49
C GLY A 57 -3.49 0.50 16.11
N ARG A 58 -4.31 0.69 15.07
CA ARG A 58 -3.90 0.64 13.65
C ARG A 58 -3.03 1.81 13.18
N LYS A 59 -3.04 2.95 13.88
CA LYS A 59 -2.34 4.17 13.46
C LYS A 59 -0.96 4.35 14.10
N ARG A 60 -0.03 4.92 13.33
CA ARG A 60 1.32 5.31 13.76
C ARG A 60 1.25 6.20 15.01
N VAL A 61 2.14 5.94 15.98
CA VAL A 61 2.26 6.70 17.22
C VAL A 61 2.60 8.16 16.89
N LYS A 62 1.88 9.10 17.50
CA LYS A 62 2.10 10.54 17.28
C LYS A 62 3.42 10.96 17.91
N ASN A 63 4.32 11.55 17.13
CA ASN A 63 5.53 12.19 17.68
C ASN A 63 5.28 13.70 17.88
N GLU A 64 4.77 14.06 19.06
CA GLU A 64 4.40 15.44 19.39
C GLU A 64 5.58 16.42 19.33
N THR A 65 6.82 15.96 19.47
CA THR A 65 8.02 16.82 19.44
C THR A 65 8.22 17.47 18.07
N THR A 66 7.77 16.80 17.00
CA THR A 66 7.88 17.28 15.60
C THR A 66 6.82 18.33 15.25
N TRP A 67 5.80 18.53 16.09
CA TRP A 67 4.74 19.46 15.78
C TRP A 67 5.26 20.89 15.77
N LYS A 68 4.97 21.64 14.70
CA LYS A 68 5.40 23.05 14.52
C LYS A 68 5.15 23.92 15.76
N ARG A 69 4.04 23.68 16.48
CA ARG A 69 3.71 24.37 17.74
C ARG A 69 4.68 24.02 18.89
N ASN A 70 5.03 22.75 19.04
CA ASN A 70 5.91 22.26 20.10
C ASN A 70 7.38 22.66 19.82
N ILE A 71 7.83 22.52 18.58
CA ILE A 71 9.14 23.05 18.13
C ILE A 71 9.24 24.56 18.43
N ARG A 72 8.21 25.34 18.08
CA ARG A 72 8.17 26.78 18.37
C ARG A 72 8.21 27.07 19.87
N LYS A 73 7.47 26.30 20.67
CA LYS A 73 7.44 26.45 22.14
C LYS A 73 8.82 26.18 22.74
N ASP A 74 9.49 25.12 22.31
CA ASP A 74 10.85 24.75 22.74
C ASP A 74 11.88 25.81 22.33
N ARG A 75 11.90 26.22 21.06
CA ARG A 75 12.81 27.26 20.58
C ARG A 75 12.64 28.58 21.33
N ARG A 76 11.39 28.98 21.62
CA ARG A 76 11.10 30.18 22.42
C ARG A 76 11.60 30.05 23.87
N LEU A 77 11.49 28.86 24.47
CA LEU A 77 11.95 28.60 25.83
C LEU A 77 13.48 28.71 25.93
N LYS A 78 14.19 28.13 24.96
CA LYS A 78 15.67 28.13 24.84
C LYS A 78 16.25 29.43 24.26
N GLY A 79 15.41 30.43 23.97
CA GLY A 79 15.86 31.70 23.40
C GLY A 79 16.43 31.60 21.98
N LYS A 80 16.20 30.50 21.26
CA LYS A 80 16.64 30.29 19.88
C LYS A 80 15.75 31.04 18.89
N GLU A 81 16.24 31.22 17.66
CA GLU A 81 15.46 31.80 16.57
C GLU A 81 14.26 30.91 16.20
N TYR A 82 13.10 31.52 15.97
CA TYR A 82 11.89 30.81 15.56
C TYR A 82 10.92 31.66 14.73
N ASN A 83 10.10 31.01 13.92
CA ASN A 83 9.03 31.69 13.16
C ASN A 83 7.74 31.73 13.98
N ASP A 84 7.11 32.89 14.12
CA ASP A 84 5.83 33.04 14.81
C ASP A 84 4.66 32.43 14.01
N ILE A 85 3.44 32.42 14.58
CA ILE A 85 2.24 31.90 13.93
C ILE A 85 2.00 32.56 12.57
N LYS A 86 2.33 33.85 12.44
CA LYS A 86 2.19 34.65 11.22
C LYS A 86 3.37 34.52 10.24
N GLY A 87 4.32 33.62 10.48
CA GLY A 87 5.49 33.41 9.62
C GLY A 87 6.66 34.38 9.80
N LYS A 88 6.52 35.41 10.66
CA LYS A 88 7.60 36.36 10.96
C LYS A 88 8.72 35.69 11.77
N VAL A 89 9.97 35.86 11.33
CA VAL A 89 11.18 35.40 12.04
C VAL A 89 11.39 36.23 13.31
N VAL A 90 11.52 35.56 14.45
CA VAL A 90 11.92 36.15 15.73
C VAL A 90 13.37 35.76 15.98
N PRO A 91 14.31 36.72 16.04
CA PRO A 91 15.74 36.43 16.16
C PRO A 91 16.07 35.77 17.50
N LYS A 92 17.22 35.09 17.54
CA LYS A 92 17.76 34.53 18.78
C LYS A 92 17.95 35.62 19.84
N LYS A 93 17.68 35.29 21.10
CA LYS A 93 17.97 36.17 22.22
C LYS A 93 19.47 36.20 22.48
N GLN A 94 19.98 37.38 22.80
CA GLN A 94 21.36 37.57 23.22
C GLN A 94 21.38 38.54 24.41
N PRO A 95 22.22 38.32 25.42
CA PRO A 95 22.35 39.25 26.53
C PRO A 95 22.80 40.61 25.98
N LYS A 96 22.17 41.68 26.46
CA LYS A 96 22.60 43.05 26.13
C LYS A 96 23.71 43.43 27.10
N VAL A 97 24.94 43.09 26.71
CA VAL A 97 26.15 43.37 27.46
C VAL A 97 26.48 44.86 27.35
N GLY A 98 26.68 45.52 28.49
CA GLY A 98 27.09 46.92 28.53
C GLY A 98 26.81 47.60 29.87
N PRO A 99 27.40 48.79 30.11
CA PRO A 99 27.24 49.49 31.37
C PRO A 99 25.81 50.03 31.56
N CYS A 100 25.18 49.74 32.70
CA CYS A 100 23.97 50.47 33.11
C CYS A 100 24.35 51.92 33.44
N ARG A 101 23.45 52.88 33.17
CA ARG A 101 23.58 54.28 33.65
C ARG A 101 23.15 54.46 35.11
N CYS A 102 23.28 53.41 35.92
CA CYS A 102 22.63 53.32 37.22
C CYS A 102 23.60 53.55 38.38
N SER A 103 23.13 54.21 39.45
CA SER A 103 23.92 54.50 40.67
C SER A 103 24.49 53.26 41.36
N ASN A 104 23.93 52.08 41.10
CA ASN A 104 24.38 50.81 41.68
C ASN A 104 25.66 50.25 41.03
N LYS A 105 26.21 50.90 39.99
CA LYS A 105 27.41 50.48 39.24
C LYS A 105 27.40 48.97 38.93
N CYS A 106 26.29 48.47 38.38
CA CYS A 106 26.05 47.02 38.22
C CYS A 106 27.09 46.31 37.36
N HIS A 107 27.64 47.01 36.37
CA HIS A 107 28.68 46.50 35.47
C HIS A 107 30.01 46.19 36.15
N ILE A 108 30.31 46.83 37.29
CA ILE A 108 31.52 46.54 38.09
C ILE A 108 31.29 45.28 38.92
N LYS A 109 30.06 45.09 39.41
CA LYS A 109 29.75 43.96 40.30
C LYS A 109 29.49 42.66 39.53
N ILE A 110 29.01 42.76 38.29
CA ILE A 110 28.79 41.61 37.41
C ILE A 110 29.48 41.90 36.09
N THR A 111 30.60 41.22 35.88
CA THR A 111 31.43 41.30 34.68
C THR A 111 30.65 40.85 33.44
N GLU A 112 31.10 41.29 32.28
CA GLU A 112 30.48 40.92 30.99
C GLU A 112 30.47 39.40 30.77
N ILE A 113 31.57 38.73 31.12
CA ILE A 113 31.69 37.27 31.08
C ILE A 113 30.61 36.63 31.96
N ARG A 114 30.42 37.12 33.19
CA ARG A 114 29.40 36.58 34.10
C ARG A 114 27.98 36.85 33.59
N GLN A 115 27.73 37.98 32.92
CA GLN A 115 26.43 38.24 32.29
C GLN A 115 26.07 37.20 31.22
N ILE A 116 27.05 36.80 30.41
CA ILE A 116 26.86 35.76 29.38
C ILE A 116 26.60 34.41 30.05
N GLN A 117 27.39 34.04 31.06
CA GLN A 117 27.17 32.80 31.82
C GLN A 117 25.79 32.73 32.46
N ILE A 118 25.35 33.81 33.14
CA ILE A 118 24.02 33.88 33.76
C ILE A 118 22.91 33.74 32.69
N PHE A 119 23.10 34.34 31.52
CA PHE A 119 22.16 34.19 30.41
C PHE A 119 22.07 32.73 29.95
N ASP A 120 23.21 32.08 29.72
CA ASP A 120 23.27 30.70 29.26
C ASP A 120 22.70 29.73 30.31
N GLU A 121 23.05 29.91 31.59
CA GLU A 121 22.49 29.17 32.73
C GLU A 121 20.96 29.32 32.82
N PHE A 122 20.42 30.49 32.49
CA PHE A 122 18.97 30.72 32.52
C PHE A 122 18.23 30.07 31.35
N TYR A 123 18.82 30.09 30.14
CA TYR A 123 18.20 29.53 28.93
C TYR A 123 18.49 28.03 28.74
N SER A 124 19.41 27.44 29.51
CA SER A 124 19.62 25.99 29.59
C SER A 124 18.52 25.27 30.38
N LEU A 125 17.73 25.97 31.20
CA LEU A 125 16.63 25.39 31.98
C LEU A 125 15.53 24.80 31.07
N ASP A 126 15.25 23.51 31.25
CA ASP A 126 14.35 22.71 30.39
C ASP A 126 12.85 23.04 30.52
N SER A 127 12.45 23.85 31.50
CA SER A 127 11.05 24.19 31.68
C SER A 127 10.81 25.67 31.99
N LEU A 128 9.67 26.17 31.50
CA LEU A 128 9.21 27.53 31.81
C LEU A 128 8.98 27.73 33.32
N ASN A 129 8.60 26.66 34.02
CA ASN A 129 8.42 26.67 35.47
C ASN A 129 9.77 26.86 36.17
N MET A 130 10.84 26.15 35.76
CA MET A 130 12.18 26.35 36.31
C MET A 130 12.69 27.77 36.10
N GLN A 131 12.55 28.32 34.88
CA GLN A 131 12.87 29.73 34.62
C GLN A 131 12.04 30.68 35.49
N THR A 132 10.78 30.34 35.76
CA THR A 132 9.90 31.14 36.62
C THR A 132 10.33 31.08 38.08
N SER A 133 10.71 29.90 38.59
CA SER A 133 11.27 29.72 39.92
C SER A 133 12.57 30.50 40.08
N TYR A 134 13.46 30.47 39.09
CA TYR A 134 14.69 31.27 39.10
C TYR A 134 14.40 32.77 39.24
N LEU A 135 13.52 33.31 38.38
CA LEU A 135 13.10 34.72 38.45
C LEU A 135 12.41 35.05 39.78
N PHE A 136 11.62 34.12 40.29
CA PHE A 136 10.93 34.29 41.56
C PHE A 136 11.93 34.38 42.70
N THR A 137 12.92 33.50 42.79
CA THR A 137 13.95 33.55 43.85
C THR A 137 14.78 34.82 43.78
N MET A 138 15.22 35.21 42.58
CA MET A 138 16.14 36.35 42.38
C MET A 138 15.52 37.74 42.56
N ILE A 139 14.19 37.85 42.70
CA ILE A 139 13.50 39.13 42.88
C ILE A 139 12.87 39.21 44.27
N LYS A 140 13.45 39.99 45.17
CA LYS A 140 12.94 40.20 46.53
C LYS A 140 11.89 41.32 46.53
N VAL A 141 10.81 41.14 47.29
CA VAL A 141 9.74 42.14 47.44
C VAL A 141 9.76 42.63 48.88
N CYS A 142 9.95 43.94 49.07
CA CYS A 142 10.04 44.58 50.38
C CYS A 142 8.93 45.61 50.53
N ASN A 143 8.42 45.79 51.75
CA ASN A 143 7.45 46.85 52.05
C ASN A 143 8.12 48.22 51.97
N LYS A 144 7.33 49.26 51.64
CA LYS A 144 7.80 50.65 51.57
C LYS A 144 8.22 51.12 52.97
N GLN A 145 9.50 51.45 53.17
CA GLN A 145 10.05 51.82 54.49
C GLN A 145 9.83 53.29 54.90
N ARG A 146 9.54 54.21 53.97
CA ARG A 146 9.24 55.63 54.25
C ARG A 146 8.13 56.15 53.34
N SER A 147 7.14 56.85 53.90
CA SER A 147 6.09 57.57 53.16
C SER A 147 6.14 59.04 53.54
N TYR A 148 6.33 59.92 52.56
CA TYR A 148 6.38 61.38 52.76
C TYR A 148 5.04 62.07 52.43
N THR A 149 4.04 61.28 52.00
CA THR A 149 2.69 61.73 51.66
C THR A 149 1.72 61.33 52.76
N GLN A 150 0.89 62.26 53.24
CA GLN A 150 -0.16 62.01 54.24
C GLN A 150 -1.33 61.15 53.73
N ASN A 151 -1.39 60.88 52.42
CA ASN A 151 -2.44 60.05 51.83
C ASN A 151 -2.11 58.54 52.03
N PRO A 152 -2.95 57.76 52.75
CA PRO A 152 -2.70 56.34 53.02
C PRO A 152 -2.72 55.46 51.75
N ASP A 153 -3.40 55.90 50.68
CA ASP A 153 -3.51 55.17 49.40
C ASP A 153 -2.40 55.54 48.40
N SER A 154 -1.16 55.25 48.75
CA SER A 154 -0.04 55.27 47.80
C SER A 154 -0.20 54.14 46.77
N ARG A 155 -0.30 54.46 45.47
CA ARG A 155 -0.30 53.48 44.36
C ARG A 155 0.85 52.46 44.42
N ARG A 156 1.93 52.78 45.13
CA ARG A 156 3.09 51.89 45.35
C ARG A 156 3.22 51.53 46.83
N GLN A 157 2.76 50.34 47.19
CA GLN A 157 2.86 49.78 48.56
C GLN A 157 4.07 48.84 48.74
N LYS A 158 4.56 48.24 47.64
CA LYS A 158 5.67 47.29 47.63
C LYS A 158 6.81 47.76 46.71
N SER A 159 8.05 47.56 47.13
CA SER A 159 9.27 47.79 46.37
C SER A 159 9.90 46.46 45.95
N ARG A 160 10.54 46.45 44.78
CA ARG A 160 11.18 45.24 44.21
C ARG A 160 12.69 45.45 44.20
N VAL A 161 13.42 44.46 44.69
CA VAL A 161 14.88 44.40 44.70
C VAL A 161 15.30 43.27 43.77
N TYR A 162 16.10 43.59 42.77
CA TYR A 162 16.59 42.63 41.78
C TYR A 162 17.99 42.18 42.18
N CYS A 163 18.20 40.88 42.28
CA CYS A 163 19.50 40.28 42.60
C CYS A 163 19.96 39.38 41.46
N LEU A 164 21.27 39.24 41.31
CA LEU A 164 21.95 38.27 40.45
C LEU A 164 23.18 37.72 41.18
N LEU A 165 23.63 36.53 40.83
CA LEU A 165 24.79 35.89 41.46
C LEU A 165 26.09 36.34 40.79
N ASP A 166 27.06 36.81 41.57
CA ASP A 166 28.39 37.13 41.06
C ASP A 166 29.24 35.86 40.79
N CYS A 167 30.52 36.03 40.43
CA CYS A 167 31.44 34.90 40.20
C CYS A 167 31.73 34.07 41.46
N SER A 168 31.47 34.61 42.65
CA SER A 168 31.64 33.91 43.94
C SER A 168 30.38 33.18 44.39
N GLY A 169 29.28 33.30 43.65
CA GLY A 169 27.96 32.77 44.04
C GLY A 169 27.22 33.65 45.04
N SER A 170 27.70 34.87 45.30
CA SER A 170 27.07 35.80 46.24
C SER A 170 25.96 36.61 45.55
N GLU A 171 24.86 36.85 46.26
CA GLU A 171 23.75 37.65 45.74
C GLU A 171 24.08 39.15 45.71
N VAL A 172 24.12 39.72 44.51
CA VAL A 172 24.39 41.14 44.29
C VAL A 172 23.14 41.87 43.81
N LYS A 173 22.83 42.99 44.47
CA LYS A 173 21.76 43.90 44.06
C LYS A 173 22.10 44.64 42.76
N VAL A 174 21.23 44.49 41.76
CA VAL A 174 21.31 45.16 40.45
C VAL A 174 20.10 46.05 40.17
N CYS A 175 20.20 46.95 39.18
CA CYS A 175 19.04 47.71 38.72
C CYS A 175 18.12 46.85 37.84
N LYS A 176 16.84 47.27 37.72
CA LYS A 176 15.84 46.58 36.90
C LYS A 176 16.28 46.45 35.43
N GLU A 177 16.83 47.52 34.87
CA GLU A 177 17.26 47.56 33.47
C GLU A 177 18.38 46.55 33.21
N PHE A 178 19.39 46.50 34.07
CA PHE A 178 20.49 45.54 33.98
C PHE A 178 19.97 44.10 34.09
N PHE A 179 19.10 43.81 35.06
CA PHE A 179 18.46 42.50 35.21
C PHE A 179 17.69 42.07 33.95
N GLN A 180 16.93 42.98 33.34
CA GLN A 180 16.19 42.72 32.11
C GLN A 180 17.09 42.50 30.90
N ASN A 181 18.19 43.26 30.81
CA ASN A 181 19.16 43.17 29.73
C ASN A 181 20.01 41.89 29.80
N THR A 182 20.42 41.47 31.00
CA THR A 182 21.16 40.22 31.22
C THR A 182 20.30 39.00 30.88
N LEU A 183 19.05 38.91 31.38
CA LEU A 183 18.20 37.73 31.17
C LEU A 183 17.30 37.80 29.93
N GLN A 184 17.28 38.93 29.21
CA GLN A 184 16.37 39.21 28.07
C GLN A 184 14.89 38.89 28.38
N VAL A 185 14.42 39.35 29.54
CA VAL A 185 13.04 39.16 30.01
C VAL A 185 12.26 40.47 30.05
N SER A 186 11.04 40.45 29.50
CA SER A 186 10.18 41.65 29.46
C SER A 186 9.63 42.00 30.85
N ALA A 187 9.31 43.29 31.06
CA ALA A 187 8.72 43.77 32.32
C ALA A 187 7.43 43.00 32.65
N GLY A 188 6.58 42.76 31.66
CA GLY A 188 5.35 41.99 31.84
C GLY A 188 5.56 40.53 32.26
N ARG A 189 6.69 39.89 31.89
CA ARG A 189 7.04 38.55 32.41
C ARG A 189 7.34 38.63 33.90
N ILE A 190 8.14 39.61 34.31
CA ILE A 190 8.48 39.85 35.71
C ILE A 190 7.20 40.15 36.53
N ASP A 191 6.34 41.03 36.04
CA ASP A 191 5.10 41.41 36.74
C ASP A 191 4.17 40.22 36.97
N ARG A 192 4.02 39.32 35.98
CA ARG A 192 3.20 38.12 36.12
C ARG A 192 3.74 37.14 37.16
N VAL A 193 5.07 36.95 37.21
CA VAL A 193 5.72 36.10 38.21
C VAL A 193 5.49 36.65 39.62
N LEU A 194 5.43 37.98 39.76
CA LEU A 194 5.33 38.65 41.06
C LEU A 194 3.90 38.99 41.50
N LYS A 195 2.86 38.72 40.67
CA LYS A 195 1.48 39.17 40.92
C LYS A 195 0.95 38.73 42.30
N ASN A 196 1.34 37.55 42.77
CA ASN A 196 0.90 36.98 44.05
C ASN A 196 2.06 36.77 45.04
N LYS A 197 3.19 37.47 44.89
CA LYS A 197 4.38 37.24 45.73
C LYS A 197 4.24 37.89 47.13
N GLY A 198 4.23 37.05 48.16
CA GLY A 198 4.30 37.35 49.60
C GLY A 198 5.41 36.56 50.32
N GLU A 199 5.51 36.68 51.65
CA GLU A 199 6.62 36.11 52.45
C GLU A 199 6.77 34.58 52.34
N ASN A 200 5.68 33.83 52.22
CA ASN A 200 5.66 32.36 52.10
C ASN A 200 5.02 31.84 50.80
N SER A 201 5.14 32.61 49.71
CA SER A 201 4.53 32.23 48.43
C SER A 201 5.44 31.33 47.57
N THR A 202 4.85 30.35 46.90
CA THR A 202 5.55 29.50 45.93
C THR A 202 5.54 30.12 44.53
N PRO A 203 6.54 29.81 43.66
CA PRO A 203 6.54 30.27 42.28
C PRO A 203 5.27 29.84 41.52
N PRO A 204 4.63 30.72 40.74
CA PRO A 204 3.44 30.36 39.99
C PRO A 204 3.77 29.35 38.88
N SER A 205 2.93 28.32 38.74
CA SER A 205 3.06 27.32 37.66
C SER A 205 2.32 27.74 36.38
N ASP A 206 2.85 27.35 35.22
CA ASP A 206 2.16 27.59 33.95
C ASP A 206 0.91 26.70 33.83
N ARG A 207 -0.26 27.37 33.74
CA ARG A 207 -1.59 26.76 33.60
C ARG A 207 -2.17 26.88 32.18
N ARG A 208 -1.44 27.47 31.23
CA ARG A 208 -1.95 27.64 29.85
C ARG A 208 -2.24 26.30 29.19
N GLY A 209 -3.43 26.17 28.59
CA GLY A 209 -3.83 24.97 27.86
C GLY A 209 -4.08 23.73 28.72
N LYS A 210 -4.11 23.88 30.06
CA LYS A 210 -4.42 22.77 31.01
C LYS A 210 -5.89 22.71 31.42
N GLY A 211 -6.73 23.59 30.87
CA GLY A 211 -8.18 23.48 31.06
C GLY A 211 -8.75 22.33 30.23
N PRO A 212 -9.77 21.61 30.72
CA PRO A 212 -10.49 20.65 29.89
C PRO A 212 -11.08 21.38 28.67
N SER A 213 -10.90 20.83 27.47
CA SER A 213 -11.54 21.39 26.29
C SER A 213 -13.05 21.19 26.38
N ALA A 214 -13.84 22.22 26.11
CA ALA A 214 -15.30 22.14 26.13
C ALA A 214 -15.85 21.01 25.22
N ASN A 215 -15.14 20.70 24.13
CA ASN A 215 -15.53 19.67 23.16
C ASN A 215 -14.94 18.28 23.47
N LYS A 216 -14.41 18.05 24.67
CA LYS A 216 -13.86 16.73 25.03
C LYS A 216 -15.01 15.75 25.19
N THR A 217 -15.03 14.68 24.38
CA THR A 217 -15.98 13.58 24.54
C THR A 217 -15.89 13.01 25.95
N SER A 218 -17.03 12.82 26.61
CA SER A 218 -17.06 12.26 27.96
C SER A 218 -16.54 10.81 27.96
N PRO A 219 -15.89 10.37 29.05
CA PRO A 219 -15.42 8.98 29.16
C PRO A 219 -16.56 7.97 29.06
N GLU A 220 -17.76 8.33 29.52
CA GLU A 220 -18.99 7.53 29.41
C GLU A 220 -19.37 7.26 27.95
N LYS A 221 -19.34 8.28 27.08
CA LYS A 221 -19.62 8.12 25.66
C LYS A 221 -18.56 7.30 24.93
N ILE A 222 -17.32 7.35 25.38
CA ILE A 222 -16.26 6.48 24.85
C ILE A 222 -16.54 5.03 25.24
N ALA A 223 -16.91 4.76 26.49
CA ALA A 223 -17.26 3.40 26.94
C ALA A 223 -18.50 2.83 26.22
N GLU A 224 -19.53 3.66 25.98
CA GLU A 224 -20.71 3.29 25.20
C GLU A 224 -20.36 2.79 23.79
N VAL A 225 -19.46 3.50 23.10
CA VAL A 225 -18.98 3.10 21.76
C VAL A 225 -18.17 1.80 21.80
N LYS A 226 -17.31 1.62 22.81
CA LYS A 226 -16.55 0.36 22.96
C LYS A 226 -17.49 -0.83 23.16
N ASN A 227 -18.41 -0.69 24.12
CA ASN A 227 -19.39 -1.73 24.42
C ASN A 227 -20.25 -2.07 23.21
N PHE A 228 -20.57 -1.09 22.35
CA PHE A 228 -21.27 -1.34 21.09
C PHE A 228 -20.43 -2.16 20.10
N ILE A 229 -19.16 -1.78 19.88
CA ILE A 229 -18.27 -2.48 18.94
C ILE A 229 -18.01 -3.92 19.39
N GLU A 230 -17.89 -4.17 20.69
CA GLU A 230 -17.66 -5.51 21.26
C GLU A 230 -18.85 -6.47 21.11
N LYS A 231 -20.06 -5.98 20.79
CA LYS A 231 -21.21 -6.85 20.50
C LYS A 231 -21.03 -7.68 19.23
N PHE A 232 -20.17 -7.25 18.30
CA PHE A 232 -19.98 -7.91 17.02
C PHE A 232 -18.92 -9.01 17.13
N PRO A 233 -19.17 -10.21 16.60
CA PRO A 233 -18.20 -11.30 16.65
C PRO A 233 -16.95 -10.94 15.83
N ALA A 234 -15.78 -11.30 16.38
CA ALA A 234 -14.50 -11.09 15.74
C ALA A 234 -13.72 -12.41 15.69
N TYR A 235 -13.21 -12.74 14.51
CA TYR A 235 -12.57 -14.01 14.18
C TYR A 235 -11.08 -13.81 13.93
N GLU A 236 -10.27 -14.83 14.18
CA GLU A 236 -8.88 -14.85 13.72
C GLU A 236 -8.84 -15.44 12.31
N SER A 237 -8.10 -14.81 11.39
CA SER A 237 -7.99 -15.33 10.03
C SER A 237 -7.17 -16.62 10.05
N HIS A 238 -7.81 -17.76 9.75
CA HIS A 238 -7.15 -19.06 9.63
C HIS A 238 -6.05 -19.11 8.56
N TYR A 239 -6.12 -18.22 7.56
CA TYR A 239 -5.20 -18.21 6.40
C TYR A 239 -4.05 -17.19 6.48
N ALA A 240 -4.01 -16.31 7.49
CA ALA A 240 -2.92 -15.35 7.61
C ALA A 240 -1.69 -16.03 8.21
N LEU A 241 -0.80 -16.50 7.33
CA LEU A 241 0.55 -16.97 7.66
C LEU A 241 1.20 -16.07 8.71
N HIS A 242 1.47 -16.60 9.91
CA HIS A 242 2.47 -16.27 10.95
C HIS A 242 2.94 -14.79 11.21
N LYS A 243 2.41 -13.77 10.54
CA LYS A 243 2.86 -12.37 10.56
C LYS A 243 1.86 -11.43 11.25
N SER A 244 0.66 -11.90 11.61
CA SER A 244 -0.38 -11.08 12.26
C SER A 244 -0.99 -11.77 13.49
N THR A 245 -0.15 -12.20 14.43
CA THR A 245 -0.51 -12.93 15.67
C THR A 245 -1.46 -12.20 16.64
N ASN A 246 -2.03 -11.04 16.29
CA ASN A 246 -2.92 -10.27 17.17
C ASN A 246 -4.06 -9.52 16.42
N ARG A 247 -4.28 -9.80 15.13
CA ARG A 247 -5.33 -9.11 14.35
C ARG A 247 -6.59 -9.97 14.29
N LYS A 248 -7.72 -9.38 14.66
CA LYS A 248 -9.05 -10.00 14.56
C LYS A 248 -9.85 -9.37 13.43
N TYR A 249 -10.76 -10.14 12.83
CA TYR A 249 -11.55 -9.78 11.66
C TYR A 249 -13.05 -9.86 11.95
N MET A 250 -13.80 -8.86 11.52
CA MET A 250 -15.27 -8.85 11.51
C MET A 250 -15.82 -9.39 10.19
N ALA A 251 -17.10 -9.71 10.15
CA ALA A 251 -17.77 -10.23 8.96
C ALA A 251 -17.52 -9.34 7.71
N PRO A 252 -17.38 -9.93 6.50
CA PRO A 252 -17.11 -9.18 5.27
C PRO A 252 -18.18 -8.14 4.92
N ASP A 253 -19.43 -8.41 5.27
CA ASP A 253 -20.56 -7.54 4.98
C ASP A 253 -20.61 -6.30 5.87
N LEU A 254 -19.82 -6.28 6.96
CA LEU A 254 -19.69 -5.15 7.85
C LEU A 254 -18.60 -4.22 7.33
N ASN A 255 -18.89 -2.93 7.37
CA ASN A 255 -17.89 -1.88 7.17
C ASN A 255 -18.09 -0.79 8.23
N ILE A 256 -17.14 0.14 8.32
CA ILE A 256 -17.16 1.15 9.40
C ILE A 256 -18.37 2.08 9.30
N ILE A 257 -18.91 2.27 8.09
CA ILE A 257 -20.09 3.09 7.81
C ILE A 257 -21.33 2.38 8.35
N LYS A 258 -21.54 1.10 7.96
CA LYS A 258 -22.63 0.25 8.43
C LYS A 258 -22.61 0.12 9.95
N LEU A 259 -21.44 -0.09 10.57
CA LEU A 259 -21.31 -0.12 12.03
C LEU A 259 -21.75 1.21 12.68
N TYR A 260 -21.40 2.34 12.06
CA TYR A 260 -21.83 3.64 12.56
C TYR A 260 -23.34 3.85 12.39
N THR A 261 -23.92 3.44 11.27
CA THR A 261 -25.37 3.48 11.04
C THR A 261 -26.12 2.68 12.10
N LEU A 262 -25.69 1.43 12.34
CA LEU A 262 -26.27 0.57 13.38
C LEU A 262 -26.10 1.17 14.79
N TYR A 263 -24.99 1.86 15.05
CA TYR A 263 -24.78 2.58 16.32
C TYR A 263 -25.74 3.75 16.48
N THR A 264 -25.97 4.54 15.42
CA THR A 264 -26.89 5.68 15.45
C THR A 264 -28.35 5.26 15.59
N GLU A 265 -28.71 4.06 15.11
CA GLU A 265 -30.05 3.48 15.28
C GLU A 265 -30.30 3.01 16.72
N GLN A 266 -29.28 2.51 17.42
CA GLN A 266 -29.40 2.00 18.80
C GLN A 266 -29.25 3.08 19.88
N VAL A 267 -28.71 4.26 19.55
CA VAL A 267 -28.34 5.29 20.53
C VAL A 267 -29.00 6.63 20.20
N THR A 268 -29.74 7.17 21.17
CA THR A 268 -30.49 8.43 21.03
C THR A 268 -29.63 9.69 20.95
N ASN A 269 -28.37 9.64 21.43
CA ASN A 269 -27.40 10.74 21.31
C ASN A 269 -26.01 10.20 20.92
N PRO A 270 -25.80 9.89 19.64
CA PRO A 270 -24.58 9.24 19.17
C PRO A 270 -23.40 10.21 19.11
N VAL A 271 -22.18 9.69 19.31
CA VAL A 271 -20.97 10.45 19.00
C VAL A 271 -20.85 10.70 17.48
N SER A 272 -20.09 11.73 17.09
CA SER A 272 -19.80 11.97 15.67
C SER A 272 -19.09 10.77 15.00
N SER A 273 -19.33 10.55 13.71
CA SER A 273 -18.66 9.52 12.90
C SER A 273 -17.13 9.58 13.02
N PHE A 274 -16.56 10.78 13.12
CA PHE A 274 -15.13 10.96 13.34
C PHE A 274 -14.65 10.37 14.67
N VAL A 275 -15.38 10.61 15.77
CA VAL A 275 -15.05 10.08 17.09
C VAL A 275 -15.23 8.56 17.12
N PHE A 276 -16.31 8.05 16.54
CA PHE A 276 -16.54 6.60 16.40
C PHE A 276 -15.40 5.91 15.64
N ARG A 277 -15.07 6.44 14.44
CA ARG A 277 -13.95 5.94 13.61
C ARG A 277 -12.61 6.05 14.34
N LYS A 278 -12.41 7.10 15.14
CA LYS A 278 -11.19 7.27 15.93
C LYS A 278 -11.08 6.18 17.00
N ILE A 279 -12.14 5.94 17.77
CA ILE A 279 -12.20 4.89 18.80
C ILE A 279 -11.93 3.52 18.16
N PHE A 280 -12.63 3.19 17.06
CA PHE A 280 -12.44 1.93 16.34
C PHE A 280 -10.97 1.72 15.91
N ASN A 281 -10.31 2.74 15.34
CA ASN A 281 -8.95 2.58 14.82
C ASN A 281 -7.83 2.68 15.87
N GLU A 282 -8.03 3.46 16.94
CA GLU A 282 -7.00 3.70 17.95
C GLU A 282 -7.05 2.67 19.09
N GLU A 283 -8.22 2.10 19.39
CA GLU A 283 -8.41 1.21 20.55
C GLU A 283 -8.66 -0.25 20.18
N PHE A 284 -9.06 -0.55 18.94
CA PHE A 284 -9.25 -1.91 18.46
C PHE A 284 -8.25 -2.26 17.34
N ASN A 285 -7.74 -3.50 17.36
CA ASN A 285 -6.99 -4.09 16.25
C ASN A 285 -7.91 -4.99 15.40
N LEU A 286 -9.07 -4.43 15.04
CA LEU A 286 -10.09 -5.09 14.23
C LEU A 286 -9.96 -4.65 12.77
N SER A 287 -10.19 -5.59 11.85
CA SER A 287 -10.31 -5.33 10.42
C SER A 287 -11.56 -6.00 9.88
N PHE A 288 -12.06 -5.58 8.73
CA PHE A 288 -13.14 -6.29 8.07
C PHE A 288 -12.51 -7.41 7.23
N HIS A 289 -13.07 -8.62 7.31
CA HIS A 289 -12.57 -9.72 6.49
C HIS A 289 -12.78 -9.32 5.03
N PRO A 290 -11.74 -9.28 4.18
CA PRO A 290 -11.98 -9.15 2.75
C PRO A 290 -12.87 -10.32 2.32
N LEU A 291 -13.84 -10.09 1.42
CA LEU A 291 -14.43 -11.20 0.68
C LEU A 291 -13.25 -11.99 0.09
N VAL A 292 -13.15 -13.27 0.43
CA VAL A 292 -11.98 -14.07 0.07
C VAL A 292 -11.93 -14.13 -1.45
N SER A 293 -10.99 -13.40 -2.04
CA SER A 293 -10.57 -13.64 -3.42
C SER A 293 -9.81 -14.97 -3.41
N ASP A 294 -10.39 -15.97 -4.07
CA ASP A 294 -9.85 -17.31 -4.31
C ASP A 294 -9.39 -18.09 -3.06
N SER A 295 -10.34 -18.66 -2.33
CA SER A 295 -10.06 -19.74 -1.38
C SER A 295 -9.72 -21.03 -2.12
N CYS A 296 -8.81 -21.83 -1.56
CA CYS A 296 -8.48 -23.13 -2.14
C CYS A 296 -9.68 -24.07 -1.99
N ARG A 297 -10.29 -24.48 -3.13
CA ARG A 297 -11.43 -25.41 -3.16
C ARG A 297 -11.19 -26.69 -2.36
N LYS A 298 -9.95 -27.23 -2.38
CA LYS A 298 -9.59 -28.42 -1.61
C LYS A 298 -9.57 -28.13 -0.11
N CYS A 299 -9.00 -27.01 0.31
CA CYS A 299 -9.03 -26.59 1.72
C CYS A 299 -10.48 -26.41 2.21
N ASP A 300 -11.32 -25.71 1.45
CA ASP A 300 -12.72 -25.48 1.80
C ASP A 300 -13.49 -26.79 1.91
N ALA A 301 -13.29 -27.70 0.96
CA ALA A 301 -13.90 -29.03 0.99
C ALA A 301 -13.45 -29.85 2.20
N TYR A 302 -12.16 -29.81 2.56
CA TYR A 302 -11.66 -30.47 3.76
C TYR A 302 -12.23 -29.86 5.03
N ASP A 303 -12.30 -28.53 5.13
CA ASP A 303 -12.87 -27.85 6.29
C ASP A 303 -14.35 -28.20 6.50
N ILE A 304 -15.13 -28.29 5.41
CA ILE A 304 -16.53 -28.74 5.46
C ILE A 304 -16.59 -30.21 5.92
N LYS A 305 -15.79 -31.09 5.33
CA LYS A 305 -15.76 -32.52 5.68
C LYS A 305 -15.34 -32.75 7.14
N ILE A 306 -14.38 -31.98 7.65
CA ILE A 306 -13.90 -32.05 9.04
C ILE A 306 -15.02 -31.65 10.01
N LYS A 307 -15.79 -30.61 9.68
CA LYS A 307 -16.94 -30.16 10.48
C LYS A 307 -18.09 -31.17 10.47
N ALA A 308 -18.31 -31.85 9.35
CA ALA A 308 -19.36 -32.85 9.19
C ALA A 308 -18.98 -34.25 9.72
N ALA A 309 -17.69 -34.51 9.99
CA ALA A 309 -17.22 -35.82 10.42
C ALA A 309 -17.74 -36.18 11.82
N GLU A 310 -18.45 -37.30 11.94
CA GLU A 310 -18.99 -37.82 13.21
C GLU A 310 -17.92 -38.58 14.03
N SER A 311 -17.06 -39.35 13.35
CA SER A 311 -16.00 -40.16 13.98
C SER A 311 -14.69 -39.37 14.15
N GLU A 312 -14.07 -39.50 15.33
CA GLU A 312 -12.76 -38.90 15.64
C GLU A 312 -11.65 -39.40 14.72
N ALA A 313 -11.67 -40.69 14.36
CA ALA A 313 -10.68 -41.29 13.46
C ALA A 313 -10.78 -40.70 12.05
N HIS A 314 -12.00 -40.56 11.53
CA HIS A 314 -12.24 -39.96 10.21
C HIS A 314 -11.84 -38.47 10.19
N ARG A 315 -12.16 -37.73 11.27
CA ARG A 315 -11.77 -36.34 11.43
C ARG A 315 -10.25 -36.15 11.45
N ASN A 316 -9.53 -37.04 12.13
CA ASN A 316 -8.07 -36.99 12.18
C ASN A 316 -7.42 -37.32 10.83
N ASN A 317 -7.95 -38.29 10.08
CA ASN A 317 -7.47 -38.57 8.73
C ASN A 317 -7.66 -37.37 7.79
N LEU A 318 -8.84 -36.73 7.81
CA LEU A 318 -9.10 -35.53 7.00
C LEU A 318 -8.18 -34.35 7.39
N LYS A 319 -7.89 -34.17 8.69
CA LYS A 319 -6.91 -33.18 9.15
C LYS A 319 -5.50 -33.48 8.65
N GLN A 320 -5.08 -34.75 8.64
CA GLN A 320 -3.77 -35.15 8.10
C GLN A 320 -3.69 -34.91 6.59
N GLU A 321 -4.74 -35.20 5.83
CA GLU A 321 -4.79 -34.91 4.39
C GLU A 321 -4.74 -33.40 4.10
N LEU A 322 -5.47 -32.59 4.89
CA LEU A 322 -5.42 -31.14 4.81
C LEU A 322 -4.00 -30.61 5.12
N GLU A 323 -3.38 -31.12 6.18
CA GLU A 323 -2.02 -30.75 6.56
C GLU A 323 -1.02 -31.14 5.46
N LEU A 324 -1.15 -32.32 4.87
CA LEU A 324 -0.31 -32.75 3.75
C LEU A 324 -0.47 -31.83 2.54
N HIS A 325 -1.70 -31.44 2.19
CA HIS A 325 -1.98 -30.49 1.12
C HIS A 325 -1.33 -29.13 1.38
N GLN A 326 -1.44 -28.60 2.60
CA GLN A 326 -0.80 -27.34 2.99
C GLN A 326 0.73 -27.43 2.97
N ARG A 327 1.32 -28.52 3.46
CA ARG A 327 2.77 -28.75 3.40
C ARG A 327 3.28 -28.82 1.97
N LYS A 328 2.55 -29.46 1.04
CA LYS A 328 2.87 -29.46 -0.39
C LYS A 328 2.86 -28.02 -0.97
N ALA A 329 1.85 -27.22 -0.62
CA ALA A 329 1.76 -25.83 -1.06
C ALA A 329 2.91 -24.97 -0.51
N ILE A 330 3.28 -25.15 0.75
CA ILE A 330 4.43 -24.46 1.37
C ILE A 330 5.72 -24.87 0.67
N SER A 331 5.95 -26.18 0.47
CA SER A 331 7.15 -26.70 -0.20
C SER A 331 7.30 -26.12 -1.61
N ALA A 332 6.22 -26.10 -2.40
CA ALA A 332 6.23 -25.55 -3.76
C ALA A 332 6.61 -24.06 -3.78
N ARG A 333 6.09 -23.26 -2.84
CA ARG A 333 6.44 -21.83 -2.71
C ARG A 333 7.88 -21.62 -2.25
N THR A 334 8.35 -22.39 -1.28
CA THR A 334 9.74 -22.33 -0.84
C THR A 334 10.68 -22.68 -1.99
N GLY A 335 10.32 -23.67 -2.81
CA GLY A 335 11.05 -24.00 -4.03
C GLY A 335 11.10 -22.84 -5.03
N LEU A 336 9.97 -22.17 -5.30
CA LEU A 336 9.95 -20.99 -6.16
C LEU A 336 10.86 -19.88 -5.62
N GLN A 337 10.88 -19.66 -4.30
CA GLN A 337 11.75 -18.67 -3.67
C GLN A 337 13.23 -19.04 -3.80
N SER A 338 13.60 -20.30 -3.54
CA SER A 338 14.99 -20.75 -3.67
C SER A 338 15.50 -20.65 -5.11
N ASP A 339 14.65 -21.03 -6.09
CA ASP A 339 15.02 -20.94 -7.49
C ASP A 339 15.11 -19.48 -7.95
N THR A 340 14.24 -18.60 -7.45
CA THR A 340 14.35 -17.15 -7.68
C THR A 340 15.68 -16.61 -7.18
N GLU A 341 16.14 -17.03 -6.00
CA GLU A 341 17.45 -16.63 -5.46
C GLU A 341 18.60 -17.21 -6.30
N LEU A 342 18.46 -18.45 -6.78
CA LEU A 342 19.43 -19.08 -7.69
C LEU A 342 19.60 -18.26 -8.98
N ALA A 343 18.50 -17.91 -9.65
CA ALA A 343 18.55 -17.13 -10.90
C ALA A 343 19.12 -15.72 -10.70
N LYS A 344 18.87 -15.11 -9.54
CA LYS A 344 19.44 -13.79 -9.20
C LYS A 344 20.95 -13.84 -9.00
N ASN A 345 21.45 -14.92 -8.41
CA ASN A 345 22.87 -15.09 -8.13
C ASN A 345 23.65 -15.57 -9.36
N ASN A 346 23.03 -16.36 -10.24
CA ASN A 346 23.65 -16.95 -11.42
C ASN A 346 22.85 -16.66 -12.72
N PRO A 347 22.77 -15.38 -13.14
CA PRO A 347 21.92 -14.97 -14.26
C PRO A 347 22.38 -15.50 -15.63
N GLU A 348 23.65 -15.91 -15.76
CA GLU A 348 24.20 -16.49 -16.99
C GLU A 348 23.95 -18.01 -17.10
N ASP A 349 23.66 -18.67 -15.97
CA ASP A 349 23.54 -20.13 -15.91
C ASP A 349 22.08 -20.61 -15.93
N VAL A 350 21.19 -19.91 -15.21
CA VAL A 350 19.81 -20.36 -14.99
C VAL A 350 18.80 -19.23 -15.19
N THR A 351 17.80 -19.48 -16.03
CA THR A 351 16.62 -18.62 -16.16
C THR A 351 15.45 -19.26 -15.41
N VAL A 352 14.79 -18.50 -14.53
CA VAL A 352 13.58 -18.93 -13.84
C VAL A 352 12.42 -18.06 -14.29
N ILE A 353 11.36 -18.67 -14.81
CA ILE A 353 10.16 -17.97 -15.24
C ILE A 353 8.92 -18.48 -14.51
N THR A 354 7.98 -17.57 -14.28
CA THR A 354 6.61 -17.89 -13.90
C THR A 354 5.68 -17.41 -14.99
N PHE A 355 4.66 -18.18 -15.35
CA PHE A 355 3.72 -17.77 -16.37
C PHE A 355 2.30 -18.24 -16.09
N ASP A 356 1.35 -17.43 -16.54
CA ASP A 356 -0.07 -17.73 -16.45
C ASP A 356 -0.87 -16.93 -17.50
N LEU A 357 -2.11 -17.33 -17.73
CA LEU A 357 -3.05 -16.62 -18.60
C LEU A 357 -4.01 -15.77 -17.74
N MET A 358 -4.03 -14.47 -18.01
CA MET A 358 -4.96 -13.56 -17.35
C MET A 358 -6.43 -13.94 -17.63
N LYS A 359 -7.32 -13.54 -16.72
CA LYS A 359 -8.77 -13.53 -16.98
C LYS A 359 -9.08 -12.87 -18.33
N THR A 360 -10.03 -13.43 -19.06
CA THR A 360 -10.45 -12.93 -20.37
C THR A 360 -10.86 -11.46 -20.30
N LEU A 361 -10.33 -10.68 -21.24
CA LEU A 361 -10.53 -9.25 -21.31
C LEU A 361 -11.64 -8.97 -22.33
N PRO A 362 -12.80 -8.42 -21.93
CA PRO A 362 -13.92 -8.18 -22.84
C PRO A 362 -13.63 -7.03 -23.80
N THR A 363 -14.00 -7.22 -25.07
CA THR A 363 -13.93 -6.21 -26.12
C THR A 363 -15.22 -6.23 -26.98
N PRO A 364 -15.95 -5.11 -27.14
CA PRO A 364 -15.66 -3.80 -26.59
C PRO A 364 -16.06 -3.70 -25.11
N LEU A 365 -15.27 -2.98 -24.30
CA LEU A 365 -15.66 -2.53 -22.97
C LEU A 365 -16.30 -1.15 -23.11
N LEU A 366 -17.56 -1.01 -22.72
CA LEU A 366 -18.33 0.22 -22.84
C LEU A 366 -18.87 0.63 -21.47
N SER A 367 -19.02 1.94 -21.23
CA SER A 367 -19.62 2.45 -19.98
C SER A 367 -21.13 2.18 -19.88
N THR A 368 -21.79 1.83 -20.98
CA THR A 368 -23.24 1.57 -21.06
C THR A 368 -23.55 0.13 -20.71
N GLY A 369 -24.53 -0.10 -19.82
CA GLY A 369 -24.88 -1.44 -19.33
C GLY A 369 -25.43 -2.43 -20.37
N ILE A 370 -25.66 -2.01 -21.62
CA ILE A 370 -26.13 -2.89 -22.70
C ILE A 370 -25.12 -4.00 -23.01
N CYS A 371 -23.82 -3.75 -22.82
CA CYS A 371 -22.78 -4.75 -23.07
C CYS A 371 -22.89 -5.98 -22.15
N TYR A 372 -23.53 -5.87 -20.99
CA TYR A 372 -23.71 -7.00 -20.05
C TYR A 372 -24.66 -8.09 -20.57
N TYR A 373 -25.51 -7.75 -21.54
CA TYR A 373 -26.51 -8.67 -22.09
C TYR A 373 -26.12 -9.17 -23.49
N LYS A 374 -24.88 -8.94 -23.91
CA LYS A 374 -24.38 -9.25 -25.25
C LYS A 374 -23.08 -10.02 -25.17
N ARG A 375 -22.88 -10.99 -26.07
CA ARG A 375 -21.62 -11.72 -26.17
C ARG A 375 -20.51 -10.80 -26.68
N GLN A 376 -19.44 -10.69 -25.90
CA GLN A 376 -18.28 -9.86 -26.22
C GLN A 376 -17.19 -10.70 -26.89
N LEU A 377 -16.32 -10.04 -27.65
CA LEU A 377 -15.10 -10.64 -28.19
C LEU A 377 -14.08 -10.75 -27.06
N TRP A 378 -13.48 -11.93 -26.89
CA TRP A 378 -12.46 -12.12 -25.87
C TRP A 378 -11.08 -11.72 -26.37
N THR A 379 -10.40 -10.87 -25.59
CA THR A 379 -8.98 -10.60 -25.72
C THR A 379 -8.25 -11.38 -24.63
N TYR A 380 -7.22 -12.11 -25.02
CA TYR A 380 -6.39 -12.93 -24.15
C TYR A 380 -5.07 -12.23 -23.86
N CYS A 381 -4.58 -12.37 -22.64
CA CYS A 381 -3.30 -11.79 -22.20
C CYS A 381 -2.52 -12.86 -21.43
N PHE A 382 -1.46 -13.39 -22.03
CA PHE A 382 -0.56 -14.35 -21.42
C PHE A 382 0.67 -13.63 -20.87
N GLY A 383 0.97 -13.81 -19.59
CA GLY A 383 2.07 -13.14 -18.90
C GLY A 383 3.18 -14.12 -18.58
N ILE A 384 4.42 -13.75 -18.92
CA ILE A 384 5.64 -14.41 -18.46
C ILE A 384 6.42 -13.41 -17.60
N HIS A 385 6.73 -13.78 -16.36
CA HIS A 385 7.56 -13.02 -15.44
C HIS A 385 8.89 -13.73 -15.23
N ASN A 386 10.00 -13.08 -15.55
CA ASN A 386 11.35 -13.58 -15.31
C ASN A 386 11.78 -13.24 -13.87
N MET A 387 11.99 -14.27 -13.06
CA MET A 387 12.26 -14.14 -11.63
C MET A 387 13.70 -13.67 -11.33
N GLY A 388 14.63 -13.87 -12.25
CA GLY A 388 16.03 -13.49 -12.10
C GLY A 388 16.21 -11.98 -12.19
N ASN A 389 15.68 -11.36 -13.24
CA ASN A 389 15.85 -9.93 -13.51
C ASN A 389 14.60 -9.08 -13.21
N GLY A 390 13.43 -9.70 -13.04
CA GLY A 390 12.16 -9.03 -12.78
C GLY A 390 11.46 -8.49 -14.03
N ASP A 391 11.89 -8.87 -15.23
CA ASP A 391 11.25 -8.48 -16.48
C ASP A 391 9.91 -9.19 -16.67
N VAL A 392 8.95 -8.46 -17.24
CA VAL A 392 7.58 -8.95 -17.47
C VAL A 392 7.23 -8.83 -18.94
N TYR A 393 6.74 -9.93 -19.51
CA TYR A 393 6.40 -10.07 -20.92
C TYR A 393 4.92 -10.39 -21.06
N MET A 394 4.16 -9.53 -21.74
CA MET A 394 2.74 -9.70 -21.97
C MET A 394 2.49 -9.99 -23.46
N PHE A 395 1.90 -11.16 -23.75
CA PHE A 395 1.47 -11.58 -25.07
C PHE A 395 -0.03 -11.39 -25.18
N VAL A 396 -0.46 -10.57 -26.13
CA VAL A 396 -1.87 -10.18 -26.28
C VAL A 396 -2.35 -10.55 -27.67
N TRP A 397 -3.47 -11.27 -27.73
CA TRP A 397 -4.19 -11.59 -28.96
C TRP A 397 -5.67 -11.71 -28.66
N ASP A 398 -6.52 -11.69 -29.67
CA ASP A 398 -7.95 -11.87 -29.50
C ASP A 398 -8.47 -13.15 -30.16
N GLU A 399 -9.69 -13.53 -29.81
CA GLU A 399 -10.39 -14.73 -30.27
C GLU A 399 -10.47 -14.85 -31.80
N SER A 400 -10.39 -13.74 -32.55
CA SER A 400 -10.36 -13.77 -34.02
C SER A 400 -8.99 -14.14 -34.61
N VAL A 401 -7.93 -14.09 -33.81
CA VAL A 401 -6.57 -14.46 -34.21
C VAL A 401 -6.31 -15.93 -33.91
N ALA A 402 -6.51 -16.33 -32.65
CA ALA A 402 -6.24 -17.68 -32.17
C ALA A 402 -7.05 -17.97 -30.89
N SER A 403 -7.15 -19.25 -30.54
CA SER A 403 -7.76 -19.69 -29.27
C SER A 403 -6.79 -19.45 -28.09
N ARG A 404 -7.07 -20.06 -26.92
CA ARG A 404 -6.27 -19.90 -25.69
C ARG A 404 -5.82 -21.24 -25.10
N GLY A 405 -5.62 -22.23 -25.96
CA GLY A 405 -5.24 -23.58 -25.59
C GLY A 405 -3.72 -23.75 -25.44
N PRO A 406 -3.25 -25.00 -25.26
CA PRO A 406 -1.84 -25.26 -24.95
C PRO A 406 -0.90 -24.98 -26.12
N GLN A 407 -1.40 -25.00 -27.36
CA GLN A 407 -0.60 -24.71 -28.55
C GLN A 407 -0.30 -23.22 -28.67
N GLU A 408 -1.26 -22.35 -28.33
CA GLU A 408 -1.06 -20.89 -28.32
C GLU A 408 -0.13 -20.46 -27.18
N ILE A 409 -0.32 -21.04 -25.99
CA ILE A 409 0.59 -20.87 -24.85
C ILE A 409 2.00 -21.34 -25.23
N GLY A 410 2.09 -22.53 -25.84
CA GLY A 410 3.35 -23.08 -26.33
C GLY A 410 4.03 -22.17 -27.37
N SER A 411 3.28 -21.60 -28.30
CA SER A 411 3.80 -20.65 -29.30
C SER A 411 4.40 -19.40 -28.63
N CYS A 412 3.74 -18.86 -27.60
CA CYS A 412 4.26 -17.74 -26.82
C CYS A 412 5.57 -18.11 -26.10
N ILE A 413 5.63 -19.30 -25.49
CA ILE A 413 6.83 -19.81 -24.82
C ILE A 413 7.98 -19.98 -25.83
N LEU A 414 7.74 -20.62 -26.98
CA LEU A 414 8.76 -20.79 -28.02
C LEU A 414 9.33 -19.45 -28.49
N TYR A 415 8.47 -18.45 -28.72
CA TYR A 415 8.89 -17.11 -29.08
C TYR A 415 9.72 -16.47 -27.97
N PHE A 416 9.26 -16.58 -26.72
CA PHE A 416 9.95 -16.03 -25.56
C PHE A 416 11.36 -16.63 -25.41
N LEU A 417 11.48 -17.96 -25.44
CA LEU A 417 12.75 -18.65 -25.28
C LEU A 417 13.74 -18.28 -26.39
N LYS A 418 13.29 -18.21 -27.64
CA LYS A 418 14.14 -17.87 -28.79
C LYS A 418 14.68 -16.43 -28.74
N LYS A 419 13.95 -15.52 -28.11
CA LYS A 419 14.27 -14.08 -28.10
C LYS A 419 14.96 -13.61 -26.84
N PHE A 420 14.58 -14.14 -25.69
CA PHE A 420 14.92 -13.56 -24.39
C PHE A 420 15.68 -14.51 -23.47
N VAL A 421 15.80 -15.80 -23.81
CA VAL A 421 16.55 -16.77 -23.00
C VAL A 421 17.88 -17.11 -23.66
N SER A 422 18.95 -16.93 -22.89
CA SER A 422 20.33 -17.22 -23.29
C SER A 422 21.01 -18.28 -22.41
N THR A 423 20.28 -18.89 -21.48
CA THR A 423 20.82 -19.86 -20.51
C THR A 423 20.54 -21.30 -20.95
N GLU A 424 21.42 -22.23 -20.58
CA GLU A 424 21.23 -23.65 -20.90
C GLU A 424 20.20 -24.34 -19.97
N HIS A 425 19.99 -23.79 -18.76
CA HIS A 425 19.01 -24.30 -17.81
C HIS A 425 17.84 -23.33 -17.66
N LEU A 426 16.63 -23.86 -17.85
CA LEU A 426 15.37 -23.15 -17.70
C LEU A 426 14.53 -23.83 -16.61
N ILE A 427 14.05 -23.05 -15.65
CA ILE A 427 13.07 -23.50 -14.65
C ILE A 427 11.78 -22.73 -14.88
N MET A 428 10.70 -23.47 -15.10
CA MET A 428 9.38 -22.92 -15.40
C MET A 428 8.42 -23.21 -14.25
N TYR A 429 7.65 -22.20 -13.85
CA TYR A 429 6.59 -22.33 -12.87
C TYR A 429 5.25 -21.93 -13.48
N SER A 430 4.25 -22.80 -13.39
CA SER A 430 2.89 -22.52 -13.84
C SER A 430 1.84 -23.08 -12.88
N ASP A 431 0.59 -22.71 -13.14
CA ASP A 431 -0.55 -23.35 -12.51
C ASP A 431 -0.78 -24.78 -13.04
N GLN A 432 -1.73 -25.50 -12.45
CA GLN A 432 -2.11 -26.87 -12.84
C GLN A 432 -3.32 -26.87 -13.79
N CYS A 433 -3.47 -25.87 -14.66
CA CYS A 433 -4.57 -25.83 -15.62
C CYS A 433 -4.37 -26.89 -16.71
N GLY A 434 -5.16 -27.97 -16.68
CA GLY A 434 -5.07 -29.08 -17.63
C GLY A 434 -5.20 -28.62 -19.10
N GLY A 435 -6.20 -27.79 -19.38
CA GLY A 435 -6.45 -27.28 -20.73
C GLY A 435 -5.40 -26.32 -21.28
N GLN A 436 -4.39 -25.93 -20.50
CA GLN A 436 -3.40 -24.92 -20.90
C GLN A 436 -1.97 -25.32 -20.55
N ASN A 437 -1.67 -25.48 -19.26
CA ASN A 437 -0.31 -25.60 -18.74
C ASN A 437 0.05 -27.01 -18.25
N HIS A 438 -0.92 -27.85 -17.90
CA HIS A 438 -0.68 -29.19 -17.37
C HIS A 438 -1.27 -30.27 -18.29
N ASN A 439 -0.72 -30.38 -19.49
CA ASN A 439 -1.09 -31.36 -20.52
C ASN A 439 0.12 -31.92 -21.24
N ILE A 440 -0.10 -33.02 -21.95
CA ILE A 440 0.94 -33.71 -22.73
C ILE A 440 1.54 -32.82 -23.83
N LYS A 441 0.74 -31.92 -24.44
CA LYS A 441 1.21 -31.04 -25.52
C LYS A 441 2.33 -30.12 -25.02
N LEU A 442 2.22 -29.57 -23.81
CA LEU A 442 3.28 -28.75 -23.21
C LEU A 442 4.50 -29.58 -22.80
N SER A 443 4.30 -30.81 -22.30
CA SER A 443 5.42 -31.73 -22.03
C SER A 443 6.21 -32.08 -23.30
N LEU A 444 5.51 -32.35 -24.40
CA LEU A 444 6.11 -32.59 -25.72
C LEU A 444 6.82 -31.35 -26.26
N LEU A 445 6.28 -30.15 -25.99
CA LEU A 445 6.95 -28.89 -26.32
C LEU A 445 8.29 -28.76 -25.61
N CYS A 446 8.32 -29.02 -24.29
CA CYS A 446 9.57 -28.99 -23.52
C CYS A 446 10.60 -29.99 -24.07
N GLN A 447 10.15 -31.21 -24.40
CA GLN A 447 11.02 -32.22 -25.02
C GLN A 447 11.56 -31.74 -26.38
N TYR A 448 10.71 -31.13 -27.20
CA TYR A 448 11.10 -30.55 -28.48
C TYR A 448 12.14 -29.43 -28.31
N ILE A 449 11.95 -28.51 -27.36
CA ILE A 449 12.88 -27.42 -27.07
C ILE A 449 14.27 -27.96 -26.74
N VAL A 450 14.35 -28.94 -25.84
CA VAL A 450 15.62 -29.55 -25.42
C VAL A 450 16.30 -30.34 -26.54
N SER A 451 15.51 -30.95 -27.43
CA SER A 451 16.04 -31.77 -28.53
C SER A 451 16.40 -30.95 -29.77
N SER A 452 15.91 -29.71 -29.87
CA SER A 452 16.05 -28.86 -31.05
C SER A 452 17.33 -28.02 -30.96
N PRO A 453 18.18 -28.02 -32.01
CA PRO A 453 19.37 -27.17 -32.04
C PRO A 453 19.04 -25.68 -32.16
N GLU A 454 17.77 -25.30 -32.35
CA GLU A 454 17.34 -23.91 -32.42
C GLU A 454 17.33 -23.20 -31.06
N TYR A 455 17.34 -23.95 -29.95
CA TYR A 455 17.25 -23.42 -28.60
C TYR A 455 18.52 -23.73 -27.82
N ILE A 456 19.00 -22.75 -27.05
CA ILE A 456 20.19 -22.90 -26.18
C ILE A 456 19.87 -23.78 -24.96
N VAL A 457 18.60 -23.83 -24.58
CA VAL A 457 18.10 -24.56 -23.41
C VAL A 457 18.28 -26.06 -23.59
N LYS A 458 19.09 -26.68 -22.71
CA LYS A 458 19.35 -28.12 -22.66
C LYS A 458 18.59 -28.81 -21.54
N ASN A 459 18.28 -28.10 -20.45
CA ASN A 459 17.57 -28.64 -19.30
C ASN A 459 16.35 -27.78 -18.99
N ILE A 460 15.18 -28.43 -18.86
CA ILE A 460 13.93 -27.76 -18.47
C ILE A 460 13.37 -28.44 -17.22
N ASP A 461 13.22 -27.68 -16.15
CA ASP A 461 12.44 -28.08 -14.97
C ASP A 461 11.08 -27.38 -14.99
N HIS A 462 10.02 -28.08 -15.37
CA HIS A 462 8.67 -27.54 -15.30
C HIS A 462 7.98 -27.94 -14.00
N LYS A 463 7.84 -26.96 -13.09
CA LYS A 463 7.32 -27.13 -11.73
C LYS A 463 5.92 -26.53 -11.63
N PHE A 464 5.03 -27.25 -10.96
CA PHE A 464 3.64 -26.83 -10.79
C PHE A 464 3.36 -26.38 -9.36
N LEU A 465 2.65 -25.27 -9.22
CA LEU A 465 2.15 -24.83 -7.92
C LEU A 465 0.82 -25.51 -7.57
N VAL A 466 0.54 -25.64 -6.28
CA VAL A 466 -0.69 -26.26 -5.80
C VAL A 466 -1.87 -25.33 -6.07
N SER A 467 -2.87 -25.82 -6.80
CA SER A 467 -4.10 -25.07 -7.12
C SER A 467 -4.77 -24.46 -5.89
N GLY A 468 -5.24 -23.20 -6.01
CA GLY A 468 -5.77 -22.40 -4.89
C GLY A 468 -4.71 -21.86 -3.93
N HIS A 469 -3.43 -22.14 -4.20
CA HIS A 469 -2.28 -21.63 -3.46
C HIS A 469 -1.18 -21.07 -4.38
N SER A 470 -1.46 -20.92 -5.67
CA SER A 470 -0.47 -20.63 -6.70
C SER A 470 0.14 -19.22 -6.60
N TYR A 471 -0.61 -18.18 -6.21
CA TYR A 471 -0.16 -16.77 -6.14
C TYR A 471 1.13 -16.48 -6.92
N LEU A 472 1.04 -16.61 -8.23
CA LEU A 472 2.19 -16.46 -9.10
C LEU A 472 2.58 -14.97 -9.17
N PRO A 473 3.86 -14.66 -9.37
CA PRO A 473 4.31 -13.28 -9.60
C PRO A 473 3.57 -12.59 -10.76
N CYS A 474 3.24 -13.33 -11.82
CA CYS A 474 2.42 -12.82 -12.93
C CYS A 474 1.00 -12.39 -12.51
N ASP A 475 0.41 -12.98 -11.46
CA ASP A 475 -0.90 -12.54 -10.92
C ASP A 475 -0.83 -11.10 -10.40
N GLN A 476 0.32 -10.72 -9.84
CA GLN A 476 0.54 -9.35 -9.38
C GLN A 476 0.60 -8.38 -10.56
N ASP A 477 1.25 -8.79 -11.65
CA ASP A 477 1.35 -8.00 -12.88
C ASP A 477 -0.03 -7.81 -13.51
N PHE A 478 -0.84 -8.87 -13.59
CA PHE A 478 -2.25 -8.77 -14.02
C PHE A 478 -3.06 -7.86 -13.11
N GLY A 479 -2.84 -7.92 -11.79
CA GLY A 479 -3.45 -7.02 -10.84
C GLY A 479 -3.09 -5.55 -11.05
N LEU A 480 -1.94 -5.23 -11.66
CA LEU A 480 -1.61 -3.87 -12.10
C LEU A 480 -2.41 -3.48 -13.34
N VAL A 481 -2.53 -4.38 -14.33
CA VAL A 481 -3.35 -4.17 -15.53
C VAL A 481 -4.82 -3.93 -15.15
N GLU A 482 -5.38 -4.70 -14.22
CA GLU A 482 -6.76 -4.50 -13.75
C GLU A 482 -6.98 -3.19 -13.01
N LYS A 483 -5.99 -2.73 -12.24
CA LYS A 483 -6.06 -1.40 -11.62
C LYS A 483 -6.05 -0.32 -12.68
N GLN A 484 -5.20 -0.46 -13.69
CA GLN A 484 -5.07 0.52 -14.75
C GLN A 484 -6.31 0.56 -15.64
N LYS A 485 -6.95 -0.58 -15.91
CA LYS A 485 -8.24 -0.69 -16.62
C LYS A 485 -9.28 0.31 -16.11
N LYS A 486 -9.31 0.60 -14.80
CA LYS A 486 -10.26 1.56 -14.20
C LYS A 486 -10.13 3.00 -14.73
N LEU A 487 -8.98 3.35 -15.32
CA LEU A 487 -8.72 4.65 -15.93
C LEU A 487 -9.10 4.69 -17.41
N PHE A 488 -9.43 3.55 -18.02
CA PHE A 488 -9.82 3.39 -19.42
C PHE A 488 -11.30 2.98 -19.49
N PRO A 489 -12.24 3.94 -19.46
CA PRO A 489 -13.66 3.63 -19.38
C PRO A 489 -14.21 2.95 -20.64
N ASN A 490 -13.55 3.15 -21.79
CA ASN A 490 -13.97 2.58 -23.07
C ASN A 490 -12.80 1.90 -23.80
N ILE A 491 -13.01 0.65 -24.21
CA ILE A 491 -12.08 -0.14 -25.02
C ILE A 491 -12.87 -0.61 -26.25
N PHE A 492 -12.53 -0.10 -27.42
CA PHE A 492 -13.33 -0.29 -28.63
C PHE A 492 -12.83 -1.40 -29.55
N ILE A 493 -11.55 -1.76 -29.48
CA ILE A 493 -10.93 -2.85 -30.26
C ILE A 493 -9.85 -3.52 -29.41
N PRO A 494 -9.45 -4.77 -29.72
CA PRO A 494 -8.46 -5.49 -28.91
C PRO A 494 -7.14 -4.73 -28.75
N GLU A 495 -6.69 -4.01 -29.77
CA GLU A 495 -5.46 -3.21 -29.73
C GLU A 495 -5.47 -2.15 -28.60
N HIS A 496 -6.63 -1.68 -28.17
CA HIS A 496 -6.71 -0.71 -27.07
C HIS A 496 -6.28 -1.31 -25.72
N TRP A 497 -6.38 -2.63 -25.55
CA TRP A 497 -5.84 -3.31 -24.36
C TRP A 497 -4.33 -3.16 -24.24
N ASN A 498 -3.61 -3.04 -25.36
CA ASN A 498 -2.17 -2.77 -25.33
C ASN A 498 -1.87 -1.44 -24.63
N ASN A 499 -2.70 -0.41 -24.83
CA ASN A 499 -2.52 0.87 -24.13
C ASN A 499 -2.76 0.74 -22.63
N VAL A 500 -3.72 -0.09 -22.20
CA VAL A 500 -3.99 -0.35 -20.78
C VAL A 500 -2.81 -1.07 -20.15
N ILE A 501 -2.29 -2.10 -20.80
CA ILE A 501 -1.15 -2.90 -20.35
C ILE A 501 0.12 -2.03 -20.29
N LEU A 502 0.39 -1.24 -21.33
CA LEU A 502 1.52 -0.31 -21.35
C LEU A 502 1.39 0.78 -20.27
N ALA A 503 0.18 1.26 -19.99
CA ALA A 503 -0.03 2.23 -18.92
C ALA A 503 0.06 1.62 -17.51
N ALA A 504 -0.05 0.29 -17.39
CA ALA A 504 0.15 -0.43 -16.13
C ALA A 504 1.63 -0.58 -15.77
N LEU A 505 2.54 -0.44 -16.75
CA LEU A 505 3.96 -0.19 -16.47
C LEU A 505 4.05 1.08 -15.63
N GLU A 506 4.76 1.02 -14.50
CA GLU A 506 4.87 2.14 -13.57
C GLU A 506 5.73 3.26 -14.17
N TRP A 507 5.20 3.97 -15.15
CA TRP A 507 5.84 5.04 -15.91
C TRP A 507 6.43 6.12 -15.00
N LEU A 508 5.77 6.37 -13.87
CA LEU A 508 6.18 7.34 -12.86
C LEU A 508 7.34 6.86 -11.96
N LYS A 509 7.68 5.57 -11.97
CA LYS A 509 8.88 5.05 -11.29
C LYS A 509 10.10 5.03 -12.19
N ILE A 510 9.93 5.17 -13.51
CA ILE A 510 11.05 5.28 -14.43
C ILE A 510 11.81 6.56 -14.09
N GLN A 511 13.06 6.41 -13.66
CA GLN A 511 13.91 7.54 -13.29
C GLN A 511 14.75 8.02 -14.48
N TRP A 512 15.02 7.13 -15.43
CA TRP A 512 15.88 7.40 -16.56
C TRP A 512 15.31 6.80 -17.86
N LEU A 513 14.99 7.69 -18.80
CA LEU A 513 14.65 7.36 -20.19
C LEU A 513 15.82 7.69 -21.11
N ARG A 514 16.11 6.79 -22.05
CA ARG A 514 17.14 6.96 -23.08
C ARG A 514 16.52 6.70 -24.44
N PHE A 515 16.81 7.61 -25.37
CA PHE A 515 16.40 7.55 -26.75
C PHE A 515 17.67 7.53 -27.61
N SER A 516 17.72 6.66 -28.61
CA SER A 516 18.86 6.56 -29.53
C SER A 516 18.41 6.93 -30.94
N PHE A 517 19.22 7.72 -31.64
CA PHE A 517 19.00 8.02 -33.05
C PHE A 517 19.11 6.76 -33.93
N GLU A 518 19.96 5.81 -33.54
CA GLU A 518 20.14 4.54 -34.27
C GLU A 518 18.95 3.58 -34.10
N MET A 519 18.12 3.78 -33.06
CA MET A 519 16.95 2.95 -32.76
C MET A 519 15.73 3.83 -32.44
N PRO A 520 15.16 4.52 -33.46
CA PRO A 520 14.14 5.56 -33.26
C PRO A 520 12.80 5.03 -32.69
N TYR A 521 12.54 3.73 -32.83
CA TYR A 521 11.33 3.08 -32.33
C TYR A 521 11.55 2.28 -31.04
N LYS A 522 12.73 2.36 -30.42
CA LYS A 522 13.00 1.73 -29.13
C LYS A 522 13.19 2.79 -28.04
N ILE A 523 12.44 2.63 -26.96
CA ILE A 523 12.64 3.39 -25.72
C ILE A 523 13.44 2.53 -24.76
N PHE A 524 14.58 3.03 -24.32
CA PHE A 524 15.35 2.39 -23.25
C PHE A 524 14.99 3.05 -21.92
N PHE A 525 14.70 2.27 -20.89
CA PHE A 525 14.32 2.81 -19.59
C PHE A 525 14.95 2.04 -18.43
N LYS A 526 15.10 2.70 -17.28
CA LYS A 526 15.44 2.04 -16.01
C LYS A 526 14.83 2.79 -14.82
N TYR A 527 14.58 2.04 -13.75
CA TYR A 527 13.93 2.53 -12.52
C TYR A 527 14.91 3.15 -11.51
N SER A 528 16.17 3.33 -11.88
CA SER A 528 17.19 3.95 -11.03
C SER A 528 18.10 4.88 -11.82
N ASN A 529 18.64 5.92 -11.18
CA ASN A 529 19.70 6.76 -11.75
C ASN A 529 21.12 6.16 -11.64
N ASN A 530 21.24 4.85 -11.38
CA ASN A 530 22.55 4.19 -11.27
C ASN A 530 23.10 3.83 -12.66
N ASP A 531 24.32 4.25 -12.98
CA ASP A 531 24.99 3.97 -14.25
C ASP A 531 25.25 2.49 -14.52
N ILE A 532 25.37 1.68 -13.47
CA ILE A 532 25.66 0.24 -13.57
C ILE A 532 24.40 -0.56 -13.95
N ALA A 533 23.20 -0.05 -13.63
CA ALA A 533 21.95 -0.73 -13.93
C ALA A 533 21.70 -0.75 -15.44
N GLN A 534 21.45 -1.95 -15.98
CA GLN A 534 21.13 -2.16 -17.39
C GLN A 534 19.80 -1.49 -17.75
N PHE A 535 19.67 -1.07 -19.01
CA PHE A 535 18.43 -0.51 -19.53
C PHE A 535 17.52 -1.63 -20.01
N SER A 536 16.26 -1.60 -19.57
CA SER A 536 15.17 -2.37 -20.19
C SER A 536 14.77 -1.69 -21.50
N GLU A 537 14.37 -2.46 -22.51
CA GLU A 537 13.94 -1.92 -23.81
C GLU A 537 12.43 -2.08 -24.03
N LEU A 538 11.82 -1.06 -24.62
CA LEU A 538 10.43 -1.03 -25.07
C LEU A 538 10.40 -0.72 -26.56
N ASN A 539 9.99 -1.69 -27.38
CA ASN A 539 9.89 -1.53 -28.82
C ASN A 539 8.48 -1.04 -29.22
N LEU A 540 8.41 0.07 -29.98
CA LEU A 540 7.21 0.76 -30.43
C LEU A 540 6.86 0.51 -31.91
N GLU A 541 7.62 -0.32 -32.62
CA GLU A 541 7.28 -0.69 -34.00
C GLU A 541 5.99 -1.52 -34.05
N LYS A 542 5.12 -1.25 -35.04
CA LYS A 542 4.09 -2.21 -35.46
C LYS A 542 4.82 -3.45 -35.99
N ARG A 543 4.68 -4.57 -35.28
CA ARG A 543 5.30 -5.84 -35.67
C ARG A 543 4.80 -6.27 -37.05
N ASN A 544 5.65 -6.18 -38.07
CA ASN A 544 5.59 -7.10 -39.18
C ASN A 544 6.32 -8.37 -38.73
N THR A 545 5.56 -9.46 -38.63
CA THR A 545 6.02 -10.78 -38.21
C THR A 545 7.20 -11.22 -39.08
N THR A 546 8.39 -11.32 -38.51
CA THR A 546 9.44 -12.16 -39.10
C THR A 546 9.02 -13.60 -38.86
N LEU A 547 8.59 -14.28 -39.91
CA LEU A 547 8.21 -15.69 -39.87
C LEU A 547 9.40 -16.53 -39.38
N ILE A 548 9.15 -17.30 -38.33
CA ILE A 548 10.05 -18.35 -37.85
C ILE A 548 10.05 -19.47 -38.90
N ALA A 549 11.23 -20.02 -39.21
CA ALA A 549 11.37 -21.11 -40.17
C ALA A 549 10.61 -22.37 -39.72
N ASN A 550 9.80 -22.89 -40.65
CA ASN A 550 9.13 -24.19 -40.73
C ASN A 550 8.36 -24.71 -39.50
N LEU A 551 7.48 -23.88 -38.94
CA LEU A 551 6.24 -24.36 -38.32
C LEU A 551 5.07 -23.71 -39.06
N ASP A 552 4.12 -24.52 -39.54
CA ASP A 552 2.92 -24.01 -40.18
C ASP A 552 2.09 -23.20 -39.17
N LEU A 553 1.51 -22.07 -39.61
CA LEU A 553 0.59 -21.33 -38.75
C LEU A 553 -0.60 -22.23 -38.40
N LEU A 554 -0.90 -22.34 -37.11
CA LEU A 554 -2.08 -23.06 -36.62
C LEU A 554 -3.39 -22.44 -37.17
N TYR A 555 -3.41 -21.10 -37.29
CA TYR A 555 -4.53 -20.32 -37.84
C TYR A 555 -4.06 -19.47 -39.04
N PRO A 556 -3.84 -20.06 -40.22
CA PRO A 556 -3.28 -19.34 -41.36
C PRO A 556 -4.20 -18.23 -41.89
N ASN A 557 -5.51 -18.38 -41.64
CA ASN A 557 -6.53 -17.42 -42.05
C ASN A 557 -7.18 -16.69 -40.85
N GLY A 558 -6.60 -16.79 -39.65
CA GLY A 558 -7.25 -16.38 -38.41
C GLY A 558 -8.34 -17.35 -37.95
N ASN A 559 -8.81 -17.18 -36.72
CA ASN A 559 -9.82 -18.01 -36.10
C ASN A 559 -11.24 -17.49 -36.39
N CYS A 560 -12.23 -18.38 -36.31
CA CYS A 560 -13.64 -18.04 -36.53
C CYS A 560 -14.36 -17.84 -35.20
N ILE A 561 -15.15 -16.77 -35.10
CA ILE A 561 -16.00 -16.51 -33.94
C ILE A 561 -17.41 -17.08 -34.15
N ASN A 562 -18.15 -17.29 -33.05
CA ASN A 562 -19.53 -17.77 -33.10
C ASN A 562 -20.42 -16.77 -33.88
N PRO A 563 -21.28 -17.23 -34.82
CA PRO A 563 -22.21 -16.38 -35.57
C PRO A 563 -23.10 -15.50 -34.68
N LEU A 564 -23.58 -16.04 -33.56
CA LEU A 564 -24.44 -15.30 -32.62
C LEU A 564 -23.65 -14.22 -31.86
N LYS A 565 -22.39 -14.51 -31.51
CA LYS A 565 -21.46 -13.53 -30.95
C LYS A 565 -21.19 -12.40 -31.95
N LYS A 566 -20.98 -12.72 -33.23
CA LYS A 566 -20.84 -11.69 -34.29
C LYS A 566 -22.09 -10.82 -34.39
N LYS A 567 -23.29 -11.40 -34.34
CA LYS A 567 -24.56 -10.65 -34.36
C LYS A 567 -24.63 -9.67 -33.18
N ASP A 568 -24.32 -10.13 -31.97
CA ASP A 568 -24.32 -9.29 -30.77
C ASP A 568 -23.29 -8.16 -30.85
N LEU A 569 -22.08 -8.43 -31.37
CA LEU A 569 -21.05 -7.41 -31.60
C LEU A 569 -21.48 -6.35 -32.62
N LEU A 570 -22.19 -6.75 -33.68
CA LEU A 570 -22.71 -5.81 -34.67
C LEU A 570 -23.81 -4.90 -34.09
N CYS A 571 -24.62 -5.40 -33.15
CA CYS A 571 -25.59 -4.58 -32.42
C CYS A 571 -24.93 -3.53 -31.51
N LEU A 572 -23.68 -3.75 -31.09
CA LEU A 572 -22.94 -2.79 -30.26
C LEU A 572 -22.31 -1.65 -31.07
N LEU A 573 -22.36 -1.69 -32.41
CA LEU A 573 -21.72 -0.67 -33.26
C LEU A 573 -22.25 0.75 -33.05
N ASP A 574 -23.51 0.91 -32.64
CA ASP A 574 -24.08 2.23 -32.32
C ASP A 574 -23.34 2.93 -31.17
N TYR A 575 -22.66 2.15 -30.31
CA TYR A 575 -21.89 2.63 -29.16
C TYR A 575 -20.37 2.62 -29.41
N VAL A 576 -19.93 2.15 -30.59
CA VAL A 576 -18.53 2.11 -31.01
C VAL A 576 -18.30 3.20 -32.05
N PRO A 577 -17.21 3.99 -31.98
CA PRO A 577 -16.90 4.99 -33.00
C PRO A 577 -16.83 4.37 -34.41
N PRO A 578 -17.38 5.03 -35.45
CA PRO A 578 -17.45 4.49 -36.83
C PRO A 578 -16.10 4.04 -37.41
N ILE A 579 -15.00 4.64 -36.96
CA ILE A 579 -13.64 4.29 -37.38
C ILE A 579 -13.27 2.82 -37.08
N TYR A 580 -13.91 2.20 -36.08
CA TYR A 580 -13.65 0.82 -35.68
C TYR A 580 -14.69 -0.17 -36.22
N HIS A 581 -15.72 0.29 -36.94
CA HIS A 581 -16.80 -0.59 -37.41
C HIS A 581 -16.30 -1.65 -38.40
N GLU A 582 -15.35 -1.29 -39.25
CA GLU A 582 -14.79 -2.21 -40.24
C GLU A 582 -14.12 -3.43 -39.61
N PHE A 583 -13.47 -3.25 -38.44
CA PHE A 583 -12.91 -4.36 -37.67
C PHE A 583 -13.97 -5.42 -37.36
N TYR A 584 -15.09 -5.02 -36.75
CA TYR A 584 -16.18 -5.93 -36.38
C TYR A 584 -16.87 -6.58 -37.57
N LYS A 585 -17.05 -5.83 -38.68
CA LYS A 585 -17.63 -6.38 -39.91
C LYS A 585 -16.74 -7.47 -40.52
N SER A 586 -15.42 -7.31 -40.44
CA SER A 586 -14.41 -8.22 -41.01
C SER A 586 -14.25 -9.55 -40.26
N LEU A 587 -14.80 -9.69 -39.04
CA LEU A 587 -14.69 -10.90 -38.22
C LEU A 587 -15.30 -12.13 -38.94
N LYS A 588 -14.57 -13.24 -38.98
CA LYS A 588 -15.00 -14.47 -39.66
C LYS A 588 -15.86 -15.33 -38.75
N THR A 589 -16.84 -16.05 -39.30
CA THR A 589 -17.74 -16.94 -38.55
C THR A 589 -17.83 -18.31 -39.20
N ASN A 590 -17.98 -19.36 -38.38
CA ASN A 590 -18.25 -20.71 -38.85
C ASN A 590 -19.63 -21.19 -38.35
N ALA A 591 -20.48 -21.67 -39.27
CA ALA A 591 -21.85 -22.08 -38.99
C ALA A 591 -21.95 -23.41 -38.20
N GLN A 592 -20.85 -24.14 -38.06
CA GLN A 592 -20.79 -25.41 -37.31
C GLN A 592 -20.62 -25.23 -35.79
N ASN A 593 -20.35 -24.02 -35.28
CA ASN A 593 -20.11 -23.74 -33.86
C ASN A 593 -21.37 -23.29 -33.08
N ILE A 594 -22.58 -23.69 -33.50
CA ILE A 594 -23.85 -23.22 -32.90
C ILE A 594 -24.15 -23.97 -31.58
N ASP A 595 -23.57 -25.13 -31.34
CA ASP A 595 -24.05 -26.09 -30.32
C ASP A 595 -23.39 -26.00 -28.92
N ASN A 596 -22.39 -25.13 -28.69
CA ASN A 596 -21.62 -25.13 -27.43
C ASN A 596 -21.96 -24.02 -26.41
N GLU A 597 -22.81 -23.03 -26.74
CA GLU A 597 -23.17 -21.95 -25.79
C GLU A 597 -24.68 -21.91 -25.49
N ILE A 598 -25.04 -21.93 -24.19
CA ILE A 598 -26.42 -21.84 -23.70
C ILE A 598 -27.05 -20.51 -24.15
N PRO A 599 -28.29 -20.49 -24.68
CA PRO A 599 -28.95 -19.25 -25.10
C PRO A 599 -29.11 -18.26 -23.94
N LEU A 600 -28.65 -17.02 -24.13
CA LEU A 600 -29.05 -15.90 -23.29
C LEU A 600 -30.56 -15.67 -23.48
N ILE A 601 -31.33 -15.75 -22.39
CA ILE A 601 -32.77 -15.47 -22.39
C ILE A 601 -32.95 -13.99 -22.74
N ASP A 602 -33.59 -13.74 -23.89
CA ASP A 602 -33.94 -12.41 -24.37
C ASP A 602 -35.03 -11.82 -23.46
N PHE A 603 -34.67 -10.93 -22.55
CA PHE A 603 -35.63 -10.06 -21.87
C PHE A 603 -35.80 -8.78 -22.69
N SER A 604 -36.41 -8.93 -23.87
CA SER A 604 -36.98 -7.81 -24.61
C SER A 604 -38.38 -8.17 -25.07
N SER A 605 -39.35 -7.94 -24.19
CA SER A 605 -40.72 -7.66 -24.57
C SER A 605 -41.31 -6.74 -23.51
N ASP A 606 -41.00 -5.45 -23.62
CA ASP A 606 -42.00 -4.44 -23.32
C ASP A 606 -43.07 -4.59 -24.41
N ASP A 607 -44.18 -5.24 -24.07
CA ASP A 607 -45.47 -5.07 -24.73
C ASP A 607 -46.55 -5.22 -23.65
N GLU A 608 -47.25 -4.10 -23.42
CA GLU A 608 -48.38 -3.78 -22.52
C GLU A 608 -48.13 -3.51 -21.02
#